data_AF-A0A3D2IYV0-F1
#
_entry.id   AF-A0A3D2IYV0-F1
#
_cell.length_a   1.000
_cell.length_b   1.000
_cell.length_c   1.000
_cell.angle_alpha   90.00
_cell.angle_beta   90.00
_cell.angle_gamma   90.00
#
_symmetry.space_group_name_H-M   'P 1'
#
loop_
_entity.id
_entity.type
_entity.pdbx_description
1 polymer ?
#
loop_
_entity_poly.entity_id
_entity_poly.type
_entity_poly.pdbx_seq_one_letter_code
_entity_poly.pdbx_strand_id
1 'polypeptide(L)'
;MNSIVLRKSGGFYICFDDDAIVVSYLCNYKINNGKVGFPLNTINKVINILENNSISYIVKENMEDVNKKMYGNKNKYKCYLDKGKKKIDLDYRINKIINKINCMNEEDVDKLLDLIEENI
;
A
#
# COMPACT_ATOMS: atom_id res chain seq x y z
N MET A 1 -7.17 13.99 8.93
CA MET A 1 -7.04 13.13 10.14
C MET A 1 -5.97 12.09 9.83
N ASN A 2 -4.94 11.90 10.66
CA ASN A 2 -3.83 10.97 10.37
C ASN A 2 -4.17 9.55 10.87
N SER A 3 -5.26 8.96 10.39
CA SER A 3 -5.69 7.64 10.86
C SER A 3 -6.30 6.85 9.74
N ILE A 4 -5.99 5.56 9.68
CA ILE A 4 -6.59 4.64 8.72
C ILE A 4 -8.05 4.43 9.06
N VAL A 5 -8.95 4.66 8.11
CA VAL A 5 -10.38 4.36 8.28
C VAL A 5 -10.77 3.12 7.49
N LEU A 6 -10.98 2.01 8.22
CA LEU A 6 -11.40 0.72 7.70
C LEU A 6 -12.93 0.64 7.75
N ARG A 7 -13.59 0.63 6.58
CA ARG A 7 -15.06 0.59 6.48
C ARG A 7 -15.52 -0.79 6.06
N LYS A 8 -16.39 -1.41 6.85
CA LYS A 8 -17.06 -2.65 6.44
C LYS A 8 -17.98 -2.40 5.26
N SER A 9 -17.88 -3.25 4.25
CA SER A 9 -18.73 -3.24 3.05
C SER A 9 -18.88 -4.68 2.57
N GLY A 10 -20.06 -5.25 2.81
CA GLY A 10 -20.32 -6.66 2.55
C GLY A 10 -19.32 -7.57 3.27
N GLY A 11 -18.72 -8.51 2.54
CA GLY A 11 -17.72 -9.46 3.02
C GLY A 11 -16.29 -8.91 3.18
N PHE A 12 -16.11 -7.58 3.16
CA PHE A 12 -14.80 -6.93 3.16
C PHE A 12 -14.73 -5.73 4.10
N TYR A 13 -13.51 -5.37 4.49
CA TYR A 13 -13.15 -4.03 4.94
C TYR A 13 -12.44 -3.28 3.83
N ILE A 14 -12.77 -2.00 3.67
CA ILE A 14 -12.25 -1.14 2.59
C ILE A 14 -11.69 0.15 3.18
N CYS A 15 -10.55 0.59 2.66
CA CYS A 15 -9.98 1.92 2.88
C CYS A 15 -9.63 2.58 1.54
N PHE A 16 -9.47 3.90 1.53
CA PHE A 16 -9.39 4.73 0.33
C PHE A 16 -8.19 5.67 0.37
N ASP A 17 -7.74 6.09 -0.81
CA ASP A 17 -6.74 7.12 -1.06
C ASP A 17 -5.45 6.89 -0.26
N ASP A 18 -5.02 7.87 0.54
CA ASP A 18 -3.80 7.77 1.35
C ASP A 18 -3.86 6.58 2.34
N ASP A 19 -5.04 6.24 2.88
CA ASP A 19 -5.18 5.08 3.76
C ASP A 19 -4.93 3.77 3.01
N ALA A 20 -5.42 3.70 1.77
CA ALA A 20 -5.19 2.55 0.89
C ALA A 20 -3.70 2.39 0.59
N ILE A 21 -2.95 3.48 0.40
CA ILE A 21 -1.49 3.44 0.21
C ILE A 21 -0.79 2.85 1.42
N VAL A 22 -1.13 3.31 2.64
CA VAL A 22 -0.51 2.80 3.88
C VAL A 22 -0.81 1.32 4.08
N VAL A 23 -2.07 0.91 3.92
CA VAL A 23 -2.47 -0.50 4.09
C VAL A 23 -1.84 -1.37 3.00
N SER A 24 -1.81 -0.91 1.75
CA SER A 24 -1.14 -1.60 0.65
C SER A 24 0.34 -1.83 0.96
N TYR A 25 1.05 -0.79 1.39
CA TYR A 25 2.48 -0.88 1.71
C TYR A 25 2.76 -1.88 2.84
N LEU A 26 1.94 -1.88 3.90
CA LEU A 26 2.13 -2.73 5.07
C LEU A 26 1.69 -4.18 4.87
N CYS A 27 0.61 -4.40 4.12
CA CYS A 27 -0.03 -5.72 3.98
C CYS A 27 0.21 -6.35 2.60
N ASN A 28 0.90 -5.66 1.70
CA ASN A 28 1.11 -6.03 0.30
C ASN A 28 -0.21 -6.28 -0.45
N TYR A 29 -1.26 -5.53 -0.10
CA TYR A 29 -2.53 -5.57 -0.80
C TYR A 29 -2.52 -4.70 -2.06
N LYS A 30 -3.20 -5.14 -3.11
CA LYS A 30 -3.32 -4.40 -4.36
C LYS A 30 -4.25 -3.20 -4.18
N ILE A 31 -3.78 -2.02 -4.61
CA ILE A 31 -4.62 -0.83 -4.77
C ILE A 31 -5.37 -0.95 -6.10
N ASN A 32 -6.70 -0.83 -6.07
CA ASN A 32 -7.54 -0.80 -7.26
C ASN A 32 -8.41 0.47 -7.19
N ASN A 33 -8.32 1.37 -8.17
CA ASN A 33 -9.09 2.63 -8.22
C ASN A 33 -9.07 3.40 -6.88
N GLY A 34 -7.87 3.58 -6.32
CA GLY A 34 -7.68 4.31 -5.06
C GLY A 34 -8.17 3.58 -3.80
N LYS A 35 -8.61 2.31 -3.87
CA LYS A 35 -9.03 1.54 -2.69
C LYS A 35 -8.23 0.26 -2.48
N VAL A 36 -8.14 -0.14 -1.21
CA VAL A 36 -7.70 -1.46 -0.79
C VAL A 36 -8.85 -2.12 -0.03
N GLY A 37 -9.18 -3.34 -0.43
CA GLY A 37 -10.17 -4.18 0.24
C GLY A 37 -9.55 -5.49 0.70
N PHE A 38 -9.94 -5.98 1.88
CA PHE A 38 -9.53 -7.28 2.39
C PHE A 38 -10.68 -8.00 3.11
N PRO A 39 -10.69 -9.34 3.17
CA PRO A 39 -11.80 -10.10 3.75
C PRO A 39 -12.06 -9.80 5.24
N LEU A 40 -13.30 -9.95 5.70
CA LEU A 40 -13.67 -9.70 7.10
C LEU A 40 -12.81 -10.48 8.10
N ASN A 41 -12.51 -11.75 7.81
CA ASN A 41 -11.77 -12.63 8.72
C ASN A 41 -10.30 -12.21 8.90
N THR A 42 -9.76 -11.30 8.09
CA THR A 42 -8.38 -10.82 8.23
C THR A 42 -8.26 -9.51 9.02
N ILE A 43 -9.36 -8.94 9.52
CA ILE A 43 -9.37 -7.64 10.22
C ILE A 43 -8.39 -7.59 11.40
N ASN A 44 -8.37 -8.63 12.24
CA ASN A 44 -7.48 -8.67 13.40
C ASN A 44 -6.01 -8.68 12.98
N LYS A 45 -5.67 -9.34 11.86
CA LYS A 45 -4.30 -9.32 11.32
C LYS A 45 -3.91 -7.92 10.86
N VAL A 46 -4.79 -7.23 10.14
CA VAL A 46 -4.54 -5.85 9.70
C VAL A 46 -4.41 -4.90 10.89
N ILE A 47 -5.31 -5.00 11.87
CA ILE A 47 -5.22 -4.22 13.12
C ILE A 47 -3.88 -4.47 13.82
N ASN A 48 -3.49 -5.74 14.02
CA ASN A 48 -2.22 -6.06 14.66
C ASN A 48 -1.02 -5.43 13.93
N ILE A 49 -1.03 -5.43 12.59
CA ILE A 49 0.01 -4.76 11.80
C ILE A 49 0.00 -3.24 12.05
N LEU A 50 -1.18 -2.60 12.04
CA LEU A 50 -1.29 -1.16 12.33
C LEU A 50 -0.79 -0.83 13.74
N GLU A 51 -1.15 -1.65 14.72
CA GLU A 51 -0.77 -1.45 16.12
C GLU A 51 0.73 -1.65 16.37
N ASN A 52 1.31 -2.69 15.80
CA ASN A 52 2.76 -2.97 15.86
C ASN A 52 3.59 -1.85 15.22
N ASN A 53 3.00 -1.12 14.27
CA ASN A 53 3.64 0.01 13.61
C ASN A 53 3.23 1.37 14.21
N SER A 54 2.48 1.40 15.32
CA SER A 54 1.97 2.62 15.96
C SER A 54 1.19 3.53 15.00
N ILE A 55 0.29 2.95 14.22
CA ILE A 55 -0.55 3.68 13.27
C ILE A 55 -1.95 3.79 13.84
N SER A 56 -2.46 5.02 13.92
CA SER A 56 -3.82 5.26 14.42
C SER A 56 -4.85 4.77 13.40
N TYR A 57 -5.96 4.21 13.88
CA TYR A 57 -7.01 3.65 13.03
C TYR A 57 -8.41 3.78 13.63
N ILE A 58 -9.41 3.68 12.77
CA ILE A 58 -10.84 3.59 13.08
C ILE A 58 -11.44 2.48 12.22
N VAL A 59 -12.12 1.54 12.85
CA VAL A 59 -12.95 0.52 12.20
C VAL A 59 -14.40 0.98 12.25
N LYS A 60 -15.04 1.04 11.09
CA LYS A 60 -16.42 1.46 10.94
C LYS A 60 -17.30 0.32 10.41
N GLU A 61 -18.39 0.04 11.11
CA GLU A 61 -19.47 -0.83 10.64
C GLU A 61 -20.79 -0.06 10.69
N ASN A 62 -21.61 -0.11 9.63
CA ASN A 62 -22.88 0.64 9.56
C ASN A 62 -22.74 2.13 9.92
N MET A 63 -21.62 2.76 9.52
CA MET A 63 -21.23 4.14 9.83
C MET A 63 -20.86 4.42 11.30
N GLU A 64 -20.91 3.43 12.19
CA GLU A 64 -20.52 3.54 13.59
C GLU A 64 -19.07 3.11 13.82
N ASP A 65 -18.38 3.79 14.73
CA ASP A 65 -17.02 3.44 15.15
C ASP A 65 -17.08 2.23 16.11
N VAL A 66 -16.78 1.02 15.62
CA VAL A 66 -16.82 -0.21 16.44
C VAL A 66 -15.48 -0.52 17.12
N ASN A 67 -14.38 0.01 16.60
CA ASN A 67 -13.05 -0.11 17.21
C ASN A 67 -12.18 1.06 16.74
N LYS A 68 -11.33 1.58 17.63
CA LYS A 68 -10.37 2.64 17.28
C LYS A 68 -9.18 2.64 18.23
N LYS A 69 -8.04 3.08 17.70
CA LYS A 69 -6.84 3.35 18.50
C LYS A 69 -6.15 4.61 17.99
N MET A 70 -5.83 5.51 18.91
CA MET A 70 -5.19 6.79 18.61
C MET A 70 -3.85 6.87 19.34
N TYR A 71 -2.76 7.05 18.60
CA TYR A 71 -1.40 7.08 19.14
C TYR A 71 -0.86 8.50 19.42
N GLY A 72 -1.64 9.54 19.11
CA GLY A 72 -1.24 10.94 19.29
C GLY A 72 0.11 11.23 18.62
N ASN A 73 1.07 11.74 19.39
CA ASN A 73 2.42 12.07 18.91
C ASN A 73 3.24 10.84 18.48
N LYS A 74 2.88 9.63 18.92
CA LYS A 74 3.56 8.39 18.52
C LYS A 74 3.06 7.84 17.18
N ASN A 75 2.08 8.49 16.57
CA ASN A 75 1.44 8.02 15.35
C ASN A 75 2.37 8.10 14.13
N LYS A 76 2.66 6.95 13.53
CA LYS A 76 3.57 6.84 12.37
C LYS A 76 2.86 6.88 11.02
N TYR A 77 1.56 7.17 10.96
CA TYR A 77 0.78 7.24 9.71
C TYR A 77 1.51 7.93 8.56
N LYS A 78 1.97 9.18 8.76
CA LYS A 78 2.65 9.97 7.72
C LYS A 78 3.94 9.32 7.23
N CYS A 79 4.72 8.75 8.15
CA CYS A 79 5.96 8.03 7.81
C CYS A 79 5.67 6.85 6.87
N TYR A 80 4.63 6.07 7.13
CA TYR A 80 4.25 4.94 6.27
C TYR A 80 3.58 5.37 4.97
N LEU A 81 2.85 6.49 4.98
CA LEU A 81 2.31 7.08 3.76
C LEU A 81 3.44 7.49 2.81
N ASP A 82 4.48 8.16 3.31
CA ASP A 82 5.63 8.58 2.51
C ASP A 82 6.40 7.37 1.96
N LYS A 83 6.58 6.31 2.77
CA LYS A 83 7.18 5.05 2.31
C LYS A 83 6.35 4.38 1.21
N GLY A 84 5.03 4.34 1.38
CA GLY A 84 4.11 3.78 0.39
C GLY A 84 4.14 4.56 -0.92
N LYS A 85 4.09 5.90 -0.87
CA LYS A 85 4.19 6.77 -2.05
C LYS A 85 5.50 6.57 -2.81
N LYS A 86 6.64 6.49 -2.09
CA LYS A 86 7.95 6.19 -2.70
C LYS A 86 7.99 4.82 -3.37
N LYS A 87 7.42 3.78 -2.74
CA LYS A 87 7.33 2.45 -3.34
C LYS A 87 6.52 2.46 -4.63
N ILE A 88 5.35 3.10 -4.63
CA ILE A 88 4.50 3.22 -5.82
C ILE A 88 5.22 3.95 -6.96
N ASP A 89 5.95 5.03 -6.67
CA ASP A 89 6.75 5.75 -7.67
C ASP A 89 7.86 4.87 -8.26
N LEU A 90 8.59 4.14 -7.41
CA LEU A 90 9.61 3.19 -7.87
C LEU A 90 9.01 2.09 -8.74
N ASP A 91 7.91 1.47 -8.31
CA ASP A 91 7.21 0.44 -9.07
C ASP A 91 6.73 0.98 -10.43
N TYR A 92 6.24 2.22 -10.47
CA TYR A 92 5.87 2.89 -11.73
C TYR A 92 7.07 3.07 -12.67
N ARG A 93 8.20 3.53 -12.16
CA ARG A 93 9.44 3.71 -12.94
C ARG A 93 9.97 2.38 -13.48
N ILE A 94 9.98 1.33 -12.65
CA ILE A 94 10.38 -0.02 -13.06
C ILE A 94 9.46 -0.54 -14.16
N ASN A 95 8.14 -0.46 -13.97
CA ASN A 95 7.18 -0.93 -14.97
C ASN A 95 7.28 -0.15 -16.28
N LYS A 96 7.59 1.14 -16.25
CA LYS A 96 7.86 1.94 -17.45
C LYS A 96 9.07 1.39 -18.24
N ILE A 97 10.13 0.97 -17.53
CA ILE A 97 11.31 0.36 -18.15
C ILE A 97 10.95 -1.01 -18.73
N ILE A 98 10.27 -1.87 -17.97
CA ILE A 98 9.80 -3.18 -18.44
C ILE A 98 8.95 -3.04 -19.72
N ASN A 99 8.00 -2.11 -19.73
CA ASN A 99 7.16 -1.87 -20.90
C ASN A 99 7.97 -1.41 -22.12
N LYS A 100 9.03 -0.63 -21.91
CA LYS A 100 9.92 -0.22 -22.99
C LYS A 100 10.73 -1.40 -23.53
N ILE A 101 11.28 -2.24 -22.64
CA ILE A 101 12.01 -3.46 -22.99
C ILE A 101 11.13 -4.40 -23.82
N ASN A 102 9.87 -4.60 -23.41
CA ASN A 102 8.92 -5.45 -24.13
C ASN A 102 8.59 -4.97 -25.56
N CYS A 103 8.97 -3.74 -25.93
CA CYS A 103 8.79 -3.20 -27.27
C CYS A 103 10.10 -3.16 -28.09
N MET A 104 11.23 -3.62 -27.54
CA MET A 104 12.54 -3.65 -28.21
C MET A 104 12.78 -4.99 -28.91
N ASN A 105 13.72 -5.01 -29.85
CA ASN A 105 14.23 -6.26 -30.42
C ASN A 105 15.24 -6.92 -29.46
N GLU A 106 15.51 -8.20 -29.67
CA GLU A 106 16.41 -9.00 -28.82
C GLU A 106 17.82 -8.40 -28.72
N GLU A 107 18.43 -7.96 -29.83
CA GLU A 107 19.78 -7.39 -29.84
C GLU A 107 19.90 -6.12 -29.00
N ASP A 108 18.90 -5.24 -29.05
CA ASP A 108 18.87 -4.02 -28.24
C ASP A 108 18.58 -4.32 -26.76
N VAL A 109 17.84 -5.40 -26.47
CA VAL A 109 17.61 -5.87 -25.11
C VAL A 109 18.90 -6.44 -24.52
N ASP A 110 19.62 -7.30 -25.25
CA ASP A 110 20.89 -7.87 -24.80
C ASP A 110 21.91 -6.77 -24.48
N LYS A 111 22.08 -5.80 -25.38
CA LYS A 111 22.96 -4.63 -25.12
C LYS A 111 22.56 -3.86 -23.86
N LEU A 112 21.27 -3.72 -23.59
CA LEU A 112 20.79 -3.06 -22.38
C LEU A 112 21.08 -3.88 -21.13
N LEU A 113 20.91 -5.21 -21.21
CA LEU A 113 21.21 -6.12 -20.11
C LEU A 113 22.70 -6.11 -19.78
N ASP A 114 23.57 -6.22 -20.78
CA ASP A 114 25.03 -6.13 -20.63
C ASP A 114 25.44 -4.84 -19.89
N LEU A 115 24.88 -3.69 -20.31
CA LEU A 115 25.15 -2.39 -19.66
C LEU A 115 24.70 -2.35 -18.20
N ILE A 116 23.59 -3.00 -17.86
CA ILE A 116 23.10 -3.07 -16.48
C ILE A 116 24.01 -3.98 -15.66
N GLU A 117 24.35 -5.16 -16.17
CA GLU A 117 25.17 -6.17 -15.50
C GLU A 117 26.61 -5.68 -15.23
N GLU A 118 27.18 -4.87 -16.13
CA GLU A 118 28.50 -4.25 -15.92
C GLU A 118 28.53 -3.19 -14.79
N ASN A 119 27.37 -2.68 -14.37
CA ASN A 119 27.25 -1.56 -13.42
C ASN A 119 26.65 -1.97 -12.05
N ILE A 120 26.49 -3.26 -11.77
CA ILE A 120 26.00 -3.82 -10.49
C ILE A 120 27.09 -4.66 -9.84
#